data_AF-A0A645EM60-F1
#
_entry.id   AF-A0A645EM60-F1
#
_cell.length_a   1.000
_cell.length_b   1.000
_cell.length_c   1.000
_cell.angle_alpha   90.00
_cell.angle_beta   90.00
_cell.angle_gamma   90.00
#
_symmetry.space_group_name_H-M   'P 1'
#
loop_
_entity.id
_entity.type
_entity.pdbx_description
1 polymer ?
#
loop_
_entity_poly.entity_id
_entity_poly.type
_entity_poly.pdbx_seq_one_letter_code
_entity_poly.pdbx_strand_id
1 'polypeptide(L)'
;MYALPQSALDELKKTFSAGWCTEEDTLETIKRIFDQTGYLMDPHTAVAQCVYERYAAKTGDKTKTVLLSTANPYKFASDVLGAFEPAGKDDFANADRLKSLTGAPIPKSMSELLGKPERHLDVCDLADMPKRVLSPIIGKQ
;
A
#
# COMPACT_ATOMS: atom_id res chain seq x y z
N MET A 1 16.58 -3.91 27.26
CA MET A 1 16.54 -2.81 26.27
C MET A 1 17.58 -3.15 25.20
N TYR A 2 17.18 -3.30 23.94
CA TYR A 2 18.07 -3.68 22.85
C TYR A 2 18.38 -2.45 22.00
N ALA A 3 19.66 -2.23 21.69
CA ALA A 3 20.10 -1.11 20.86
C ALA A 3 21.24 -1.56 19.96
N LEU A 4 21.32 -0.99 18.76
CA LEU A 4 22.46 -1.20 17.87
C LEU A 4 23.72 -0.53 18.46
N PRO A 5 24.92 -1.12 18.29
CA PRO A 5 26.16 -0.42 18.54
C PRO A 5 26.21 0.88 17.73
N GLN A 6 26.72 1.96 18.31
CA GLN A 6 26.76 3.27 17.67
C GLN A 6 27.46 3.23 16.30
N SER A 7 28.56 2.47 16.20
CA SER A 7 29.28 2.27 14.93
C SER A 7 28.43 1.67 13.82
N ALA A 8 27.56 0.71 14.15
CA ALA A 8 26.65 0.10 13.18
C ALA A 8 25.55 1.09 12.74
N LEU A 9 25.02 1.87 13.69
CA LEU A 9 24.04 2.91 13.37
C LEU A 9 24.63 4.02 12.49
N ASP A 10 25.86 4.44 12.77
CA ASP A 10 26.56 5.45 11.99
C ASP A 10 26.85 4.94 10.57
N GLU A 11 27.18 3.66 10.42
CA GLU A 11 27.37 3.04 9.10
C GLU A 11 26.07 3.04 8.28
N LEU A 12 24.94 2.65 8.89
CA LEU A 12 23.64 2.67 8.22
C LEU A 12 23.26 4.08 7.75
N LYS A 13 23.52 5.11 8.57
CA LYS A 13 23.20 6.50 8.25
C LYS A 13 23.99 7.09 7.08
N LYS A 14 25.09 6.45 6.66
CA LYS A 14 25.85 6.87 5.47
C LYS A 14 25.11 6.54 4.17
N THR A 15 24.28 5.49 4.19
CA THR A 15 23.64 4.95 2.97
C THR A 15 22.12 5.10 3.00
N PHE A 16 21.51 5.03 4.19
CA PHE A 16 20.06 5.02 4.35
C PHE A 16 19.55 6.32 4.95
N SER A 17 18.48 6.83 4.35
CA SER A 17 17.58 7.79 4.99
C SER A 17 16.23 7.13 5.24
N ALA A 18 15.58 7.51 6.32
CA ALA A 18 14.27 6.99 6.69
C ALA A 18 13.40 8.13 7.22
N GLY A 19 12.11 8.00 7.00
CA GLY A 19 11.09 8.89 7.50
C GLY A 19 9.79 8.14 7.71
N TRP A 20 8.77 8.88 8.11
CA TRP A 20 7.43 8.36 8.35
C TRP A 20 6.40 9.43 7.98
N CYS A 21 5.16 9.01 7.84
CA CYS A 21 4.00 9.86 7.62
C CYS A 21 2.82 9.31 8.42
N THR A 22 1.91 10.19 8.84
CA THR A 22 0.63 9.76 9.42
C THR A 22 -0.33 9.27 8.33
N GLU A 23 -1.49 8.75 8.72
CA GLU A 23 -2.57 8.47 7.79
C GLU A 23 -3.05 9.77 7.11
N GLU A 24 -3.19 10.87 7.85
CA GLU A 24 -3.57 12.18 7.31
C GLU A 24 -2.56 12.68 6.28
N ASP A 25 -1.26 12.62 6.59
CA ASP A 25 -0.18 12.96 5.65
C ASP A 25 -0.29 12.15 4.34
N THR A 26 -0.69 10.88 4.46
CA THR A 26 -0.82 9.95 3.33
C THR A 26 -2.01 10.36 2.45
N LEU A 27 -3.17 10.64 3.06
CA LEU A 27 -4.36 11.08 2.34
C LEU A 27 -4.15 12.45 1.65
N GLU A 28 -3.53 13.40 2.35
CA GLU A 28 -3.17 14.71 1.78
C GLU A 28 -2.22 14.55 0.58
N THR A 29 -1.25 13.63 0.68
CA THR A 29 -0.31 13.34 -0.41
C THR A 29 -1.02 12.75 -1.63
N ILE A 30 -1.92 11.77 -1.44
CA ILE A 30 -2.73 11.21 -2.52
C ILE A 30 -3.52 12.31 -3.22
N LYS A 31 -4.27 13.13 -2.45
CA LYS A 31 -5.13 14.17 -2.99
C LYS A 31 -4.32 15.21 -3.77
N ARG A 32 -3.25 15.72 -3.18
CA ARG A 32 -2.40 16.75 -3.78
C ARG A 32 -1.72 16.27 -5.07
N ILE A 33 -1.14 15.07 -5.08
CA ILE A 33 -0.49 14.55 -6.28
C ILE A 33 -1.51 14.30 -7.38
N PHE A 34 -2.68 13.77 -7.03
CA PHE A 34 -3.76 13.57 -7.99
C PHE A 34 -4.22 14.92 -8.59
N ASP A 35 -4.44 15.95 -7.77
CA ASP A 35 -4.84 17.28 -8.24
C ASP A 35 -3.78 17.93 -9.14
N GLN A 36 -2.50 17.73 -8.84
CA GLN A 36 -1.39 18.34 -9.57
C GLN A 36 -1.07 17.62 -10.89
N THR A 37 -1.26 16.30 -10.95
CA THR A 37 -0.70 15.47 -12.03
C THR A 37 -1.70 14.54 -12.69
N GLY A 38 -2.86 14.30 -12.08
CA GLY A 38 -3.83 13.28 -12.46
C GLY A 38 -3.39 11.85 -12.10
N TYR A 39 -2.23 11.64 -11.47
CA TYR A 39 -1.77 10.32 -11.06
C TYR A 39 -2.36 9.92 -9.69
N LEU A 40 -3.08 8.80 -9.66
CA LEU A 40 -3.69 8.27 -8.45
C LEU A 40 -2.76 7.27 -7.77
N MET A 41 -2.25 7.64 -6.59
CA MET A 41 -1.37 6.80 -5.77
C MET A 41 -2.17 5.83 -4.89
N ASP A 42 -1.60 4.65 -4.65
CA ASP A 42 -1.99 3.83 -3.50
C ASP A 42 -1.34 4.39 -2.20
N PRO A 43 -1.78 3.95 -1.01
CA PRO A 43 -1.26 4.46 0.25
C PRO A 43 0.25 4.26 0.41
N HIS A 44 0.80 3.13 -0.04
CA HIS A 44 2.23 2.83 0.07
C HIS A 44 3.10 3.76 -0.78
N THR A 45 2.67 4.05 -2.01
CA THR A 45 3.35 5.01 -2.89
C THR A 45 3.27 6.42 -2.31
N ALA A 46 2.12 6.79 -1.74
CA ALA A 46 1.93 8.09 -1.10
C ALA A 46 2.84 8.27 0.13
N VAL A 47 3.03 7.24 0.96
CA VAL A 47 4.04 7.24 2.03
C VAL A 47 5.43 7.54 1.47
N ALA A 48 5.83 6.85 0.40
CA ALA A 48 7.14 7.06 -0.21
C ALA A 48 7.29 8.48 -0.78
N GLN A 49 6.25 9.01 -1.43
CA GLN A 49 6.24 10.38 -1.96
C GLN A 49 6.34 11.42 -0.83
N CYS A 50 5.55 11.27 0.23
CA CYS A 50 5.56 12.16 1.38
C CYS A 50 6.94 12.20 2.04
N VAL A 51 7.52 11.03 2.33
CA VAL A 51 8.85 10.92 2.94
C VAL A 51 9.93 11.46 2.01
N TYR A 52 9.83 11.20 0.71
CA TYR A 52 10.79 11.71 -0.27
C TYR A 52 10.77 13.25 -0.34
N GLU A 53 9.61 13.88 -0.40
CA GLU A 53 9.51 15.34 -0.44
C GLU A 53 10.09 15.98 0.81
N ARG A 54 9.82 15.40 2.00
CA ARG A 54 10.42 15.83 3.27
C ARG A 54 11.94 15.66 3.27
N TYR A 55 12.44 14.54 2.75
CA TYR A 55 13.88 14.29 2.60
C TYR A 55 14.54 15.32 1.67
N ALA A 56 13.97 15.54 0.48
CA ALA A 56 14.51 16.47 -0.50
C ALA A 56 14.50 17.91 0.02
N ALA A 57 13.42 18.33 0.69
CA ALA A 57 13.33 19.66 1.31
C ALA A 57 14.36 19.85 2.44
N LYS A 58 14.58 18.82 3.27
CA LYS A 58 15.52 18.89 4.40
C LYS A 58 16.98 18.86 3.97
N THR A 59 17.31 18.08 2.94
CA THR A 59 18.71 17.84 2.53
C THR A 59 19.15 18.72 1.37
N GLY A 60 18.21 19.24 0.57
CA GLY A 60 18.50 19.91 -0.69
C GLY A 60 19.04 18.97 -1.77
N ASP A 61 18.93 17.65 -1.59
CA ASP A 61 19.35 16.68 -2.60
C ASP A 61 18.52 16.84 -3.89
N LYS A 62 19.22 16.94 -5.02
CA LYS A 62 18.65 17.12 -6.36
C LYS A 62 18.82 15.90 -7.25
N THR A 63 19.31 14.80 -6.69
CA THR A 63 19.50 13.53 -7.40
C THR A 63 18.16 13.08 -7.98
N LYS A 64 18.18 12.56 -9.22
CA LYS A 64 16.97 12.00 -9.83
C LYS A 64 16.55 10.76 -9.04
N THR A 65 15.30 10.75 -8.58
CA THR A 65 14.76 9.72 -7.71
C THR A 65 13.71 8.90 -8.43
N VAL A 66 13.75 7.58 -8.19
CA VAL A 66 12.72 6.64 -8.62
C VAL A 66 11.92 6.24 -7.40
N LEU A 67 10.61 6.49 -7.42
CA LEU A 67 9.68 5.97 -6.42
C LEU A 67 9.14 4.62 -6.88
N LEU A 68 9.24 3.61 -6.01
CA LEU A 68 8.64 2.30 -6.26
C LEU A 68 7.15 2.37 -5.93
N SER A 69 6.30 2.37 -6.95
CA SER A 69 4.85 2.23 -6.76
C SER A 69 4.51 0.75 -6.60
N THR A 70 4.27 0.32 -5.37
CA THR A 70 4.28 -1.10 -4.98
C THR A 70 2.92 -1.79 -5.12
N ALA A 71 1.82 -1.04 -5.21
CA ALA A 71 0.52 -1.60 -5.53
C ALA A 71 -0.33 -0.65 -6.39
N ASN A 72 -1.38 -1.23 -6.98
CA ASN A 72 -2.41 -0.46 -7.66
C ASN A 72 -3.38 0.14 -6.62
N PRO A 73 -3.86 1.39 -6.80
CA PRO A 73 -4.75 2.06 -5.83
C PRO A 73 -6.05 1.28 -5.57
N TYR A 74 -6.55 0.52 -6.54
CA TYR A 74 -7.79 -0.25 -6.37
C TYR A 74 -7.65 -1.47 -5.47
N LYS A 75 -6.43 -1.86 -5.08
CA LYS A 75 -6.22 -2.85 -4.01
C LYS A 75 -6.62 -2.30 -2.63
N PHE A 76 -6.63 -0.99 -2.49
CA PHE A 76 -6.92 -0.24 -1.25
C PHE A 76 -7.96 0.84 -1.52
N ALA A 77 -9.01 0.51 -2.29
CA ALA A 77 -9.96 1.48 -2.81
C ALA A 77 -10.61 2.33 -1.71
N SER A 78 -10.93 1.72 -0.57
CA SER A 78 -11.51 2.40 0.60
C SER A 78 -10.55 3.41 1.21
N ASP A 79 -9.29 3.04 1.40
CA ASP A 79 -8.26 3.93 1.95
C ASP A 79 -7.98 5.11 1.00
N VAL A 80 -7.86 4.83 -0.30
CA VAL A 80 -7.60 5.85 -1.33
C VAL A 80 -8.81 6.79 -1.50
N LEU A 81 -10.04 6.25 -1.41
CA LEU A 81 -11.26 7.08 -1.45
C LEU A 81 -11.28 8.08 -0.29
N GLY A 82 -10.76 7.71 0.88
CA GLY A 82 -10.60 8.57 2.06
C GLY A 82 -9.88 9.90 1.79
N ALA A 83 -9.05 9.98 0.73
CA ALA A 83 -8.39 11.22 0.33
C ALA A 83 -9.35 12.24 -0.33
N PHE A 84 -10.53 11.80 -0.73
CA PHE A 84 -11.53 12.60 -1.44
C PHE A 84 -12.83 12.74 -0.64
N GLU A 85 -13.27 11.66 0.00
CA GLU A 85 -14.49 11.61 0.81
C GLU A 85 -14.51 10.38 1.74
N PRO A 86 -15.34 10.35 2.79
CA PRO A 86 -15.44 9.19 3.68
C PRO A 86 -15.86 7.91 2.94
N ALA A 87 -15.13 6.82 3.17
CA ALA A 87 -15.39 5.53 2.53
C ALA A 87 -16.55 4.76 3.20
N GLY A 88 -17.27 3.98 2.41
CA GLY A 88 -18.28 3.03 2.88
C GLY A 88 -17.68 1.69 3.34
N LYS A 89 -18.54 0.72 3.68
CA LYS A 89 -18.12 -0.62 4.11
C LYS A 89 -17.83 -1.61 2.98
N ASP A 90 -18.27 -1.31 1.77
CA ASP A 90 -18.15 -2.20 0.60
C ASP A 90 -17.00 -1.71 -0.29
N ASP A 91 -15.90 -2.47 -0.32
CA ASP A 91 -14.71 -2.12 -1.09
C ASP A 91 -14.97 -2.04 -2.60
N PHE A 92 -15.90 -2.84 -3.15
CA PHE A 92 -16.25 -2.77 -4.57
C PHE A 92 -17.05 -1.51 -4.89
N ALA A 93 -18.01 -1.15 -4.04
CA ALA A 93 -18.74 0.11 -4.18
C ALA A 93 -17.81 1.33 -4.04
N ASN A 94 -16.87 1.27 -3.10
CA ASN A 94 -15.84 2.31 -2.94
C ASN A 94 -14.92 2.40 -4.16
N ALA A 95 -14.55 1.27 -4.77
CA ALA A 95 -13.78 1.25 -6.03
C ALA A 95 -14.53 1.92 -7.18
N ASP A 96 -15.83 1.62 -7.36
CA ASP A 96 -16.64 2.28 -8.39
C ASP A 96 -16.79 3.79 -8.14
N ARG A 97 -16.92 4.19 -6.87
CA ARG A 97 -16.98 5.60 -6.47
C ARG A 97 -15.66 6.32 -6.74
N LEU A 98 -14.53 5.72 -6.36
CA LEU A 98 -13.19 6.24 -6.62
C LEU A 98 -12.94 6.40 -8.12
N LYS A 99 -13.35 5.42 -8.94
CA LYS A 99 -13.29 5.52 -10.40
C LYS A 99 -14.11 6.70 -10.93
N SER A 100 -15.30 6.90 -10.39
CA SER A 100 -16.18 8.00 -10.80
C SER A 100 -15.59 9.37 -10.48
N LEU A 101 -14.87 9.50 -9.36
CA LEU A 101 -14.21 10.75 -8.95
C LEU A 101 -12.91 11.02 -9.71
N THR A 102 -12.12 9.98 -9.96
CA THR A 102 -10.74 10.12 -10.44
C THR A 102 -10.56 9.82 -11.93
N GLY A 103 -11.50 9.10 -12.54
CA GLY A 103 -11.39 8.58 -13.91
C GLY A 103 -10.37 7.44 -14.07
N ALA A 104 -9.63 7.05 -13.01
CA ALA A 104 -8.64 5.99 -13.09
C ALA A 104 -9.32 4.64 -13.37
N PRO A 105 -8.87 3.83 -14.35
CA PRO A 105 -9.53 2.58 -14.67
C PRO A 105 -9.29 1.51 -13.60
N ILE A 106 -10.36 0.80 -13.20
CA ILE A 106 -10.24 -0.40 -12.35
C ILE A 106 -9.60 -1.52 -13.18
N PRO A 107 -8.51 -2.16 -12.69
CA PRO A 107 -7.90 -3.29 -13.37
C PRO A 107 -8.88 -4.45 -13.54
N LYS A 108 -8.83 -5.11 -14.71
CA LYS A 108 -9.68 -6.26 -15.04
C LYS A 108 -9.61 -7.38 -13.98
N SER A 109 -8.43 -7.65 -13.44
CA SER A 109 -8.23 -8.66 -12.41
C SER A 109 -9.01 -8.36 -11.12
N MET A 110 -9.29 -7.08 -10.82
CA MET A 110 -10.07 -6.68 -9.65
C MET A 110 -11.56 -6.69 -9.96
N SER A 111 -11.98 -6.15 -11.11
CA SER A 111 -13.40 -6.13 -11.48
C SER A 111 -13.98 -7.53 -11.68
N GLU A 112 -13.18 -8.48 -12.17
CA GLU A 112 -13.60 -9.88 -12.32
C GLU A 112 -13.69 -10.66 -10.99
N LEU A 113 -13.23 -10.12 -9.87
CA LEU A 113 -13.42 -10.76 -8.56
C LEU A 113 -14.83 -10.56 -8.04
N LEU A 114 -15.52 -9.50 -8.45
CA LEU A 114 -16.88 -9.21 -8.02
C LEU A 114 -17.81 -10.37 -8.42
N GLY A 115 -18.49 -10.95 -7.43
CA GLY A 115 -19.41 -12.07 -7.61
C GLY A 115 -18.76 -13.44 -7.77
N LYS A 116 -17.42 -13.55 -7.73
CA LYS A 116 -16.77 -14.87 -7.68
C LYS A 116 -16.94 -15.49 -6.28
N PRO A 117 -17.21 -16.81 -6.20
CA PRO A 117 -17.30 -17.49 -4.92
C PRO A 117 -15.93 -17.55 -4.24
N GLU A 118 -15.92 -17.36 -2.92
CA GLU A 118 -14.75 -17.60 -2.10
C GLU A 118 -14.37 -19.09 -2.15
N ARG A 119 -13.08 -19.37 -2.35
CA ARG A 119 -12.57 -20.74 -2.51
C ARG A 119 -11.91 -21.31 -1.26
N HIS A 120 -11.55 -20.44 -0.31
CA HIS A 120 -10.69 -20.79 0.82
C HIS A 120 -11.42 -20.45 2.12
N LEU A 121 -12.24 -21.38 2.59
CA LEU A 121 -13.03 -21.22 3.81
C LEU A 121 -12.42 -21.93 5.03
N ASP A 122 -11.25 -22.57 4.83
CA ASP A 122 -10.58 -23.32 5.89
C ASP A 122 -9.96 -22.37 6.91
N VAL A 123 -10.18 -22.65 8.19
CA VAL A 123 -9.52 -21.97 9.32
C VAL A 123 -8.80 -23.04 10.14
N CYS A 124 -7.54 -22.80 10.51
CA CYS A 124 -6.76 -23.70 11.35
C CYS A 124 -5.94 -22.94 12.39
N ASP A 125 -5.71 -23.55 13.54
CA ASP A 125 -4.82 -23.01 14.57
C ASP A 125 -3.34 -23.09 14.14
N LEU A 126 -2.48 -22.33 14.82
CA LEU A 126 -1.03 -22.30 14.56
C LEU A 126 -0.41 -23.70 14.62
N ALA A 127 -0.83 -24.51 15.60
CA ALA A 127 -0.35 -25.89 15.75
C ALA A 127 -0.76 -26.80 14.58
N ASP A 128 -1.86 -26.47 13.89
CA ASP A 128 -2.43 -27.27 12.80
C ASP A 128 -1.98 -26.82 11.41
N MET A 129 -1.31 -25.67 11.28
CA MET A 129 -0.82 -25.17 9.98
C MET A 129 0.00 -26.21 9.20
N PRO A 130 0.97 -26.95 9.81
CA PRO A 130 1.73 -27.96 9.07
C PRO A 130 0.81 -29.05 8.51
N LYS A 131 -0.14 -29.54 9.32
CA LYS A 131 -1.10 -30.57 8.90
C LYS A 131 -2.00 -30.06 7.79
N ARG A 132 -2.52 -28.83 7.91
CA ARG A 132 -3.37 -28.22 6.87
C ARG A 132 -2.62 -28.10 5.54
N VAL A 133 -1.40 -27.60 5.54
CA VAL A 133 -0.61 -27.41 4.31
C VAL A 133 -0.28 -28.76 3.65
N LEU A 134 0.04 -29.77 4.45
CA LEU A 134 0.49 -31.08 3.94
C LEU A 134 -0.64 -32.01 3.48
N SER A 135 -1.82 -31.93 4.09
CA SER A 135 -2.92 -32.87 3.85
C SER A 135 -3.36 -32.98 2.37
N PRO A 136 -3.47 -31.89 1.58
CA PRO A 136 -3.81 -31.98 0.15
C PRO A 136 -2.72 -32.60 -0.74
N ILE A 137 -1.47 -32.66 -0.24
CA ILE A 137 -0.30 -33.17 -0.96
C ILE A 137 -0.11 -34.67 -0.65
N ILE A 138 -0.25 -35.05 0.63
CA ILE A 138 0.04 -36.41 1.10
C ILE A 138 -1.11 -37.40 0.79
N GLY A 139 -2.36 -36.93 0.67
CA GLY A 139 -3.54 -37.78 0.44
C GLY A 139 -3.88 -38.11 -1.02
N LYS A 140 -2.96 -37.94 -1.98
CA LYS A 140 -3.18 -38.19 -3.43
C LYS A 140 -2.33 -39.32 -4.03
N GLN A 141 -1.95 -40.34 -3.23
CA GLN A 141 -1.40 -41.60 -3.75
C GLN A 141 -2.47 -42.70 -3.77
#